data_AF-A0A6H5KVT8-F1
#
_entry.id   AF-A0A6H5KVT8-F1
#
_cell.length_a   1.000
_cell.length_b   1.000
_cell.length_c   1.000
_cell.angle_alpha   90.00
_cell.angle_beta   90.00
_cell.angle_gamma   90.00
#
_symmetry.space_group_name_H-M   'P 1'
#
loop_
_entity.id
_entity.type
_entity.pdbx_description
1 polymer ?
#
loop_
_entity_poly.entity_id
_entity_poly.type
_entity_poly.pdbx_seq_one_letter_code
_entity_poly.pdbx_strand_id
1 'polypeptide(L)'
;MDQSSVAAAGAALVASVGNMTTSATNKLQDVSRKVALARLLDDKSSTSTSTSTSSDKAVDGKENSSVNSTASRDLAGRKVLSESGNSNNNNNNTARGAGHTNHGDLEALRDLRNLSSIVSEVERRAAALREAIDAHRRDNEARRAMSDATRQQTAQLAATLSALPEHLPHAAEEVPAAREAAVMANAAADDDAAAAAAVSTVPPAPSGGGNRRAKAKAAEPAGGGRDAEPNVATGRTVMPKVVPVELVTVGELNGVPRSTRGRLTIEQVNAAVTDIQKAIERRHAFLSKPRKKMSEKQRGRLEELLGQEVPAHGGRPFIAEPDLRALPSFKKGEMTAKALIATLRNLKRLKGVRGAGMMTYVV
;
A
#
# COMPACT_ATOMS: atom_id res chain seq x y z
N MET A 1 33.57 10.43 -42.02
CA MET A 1 32.22 9.91 -41.72
C MET A 1 31.41 11.06 -41.15
N ASP A 2 30.54 11.64 -41.96
CA ASP A 2 29.86 12.90 -41.68
C ASP A 2 28.78 12.76 -40.59
N GLN A 3 28.92 13.55 -39.52
CA GLN A 3 27.94 13.61 -38.42
C GLN A 3 26.58 14.19 -38.85
N SER A 4 26.49 14.79 -40.04
CA SER A 4 25.24 15.30 -40.62
C SER A 4 24.28 14.18 -41.04
N SER A 5 24.78 13.00 -41.44
CA SER A 5 23.95 11.89 -41.92
C SER A 5 23.18 11.17 -40.80
N VAL A 6 23.76 11.12 -39.58
CA VAL A 6 23.16 10.39 -38.45
C VAL A 6 21.97 11.16 -37.85
N ALA A 7 21.99 12.50 -37.92
CA ALA A 7 20.89 13.34 -37.45
C ALA A 7 19.62 13.22 -38.31
N ALA A 8 19.77 13.08 -39.64
CA ALA A 8 18.63 12.92 -40.54
C ALA A 8 17.91 11.57 -40.38
N ALA A 9 18.66 10.50 -40.11
CA ALA A 9 18.08 9.16 -39.88
C ALA A 9 17.28 9.08 -38.55
N GLY A 10 17.68 9.85 -37.53
CA GLY A 10 16.97 9.92 -36.25
C GLY A 10 15.59 10.59 -36.34
N ALA A 11 15.47 11.65 -37.16
CA ALA A 11 14.21 12.39 -37.31
C ALA A 11 13.12 11.56 -38.02
N ALA A 12 13.50 10.74 -39.01
CA ALA A 12 12.55 9.89 -39.74
C ALA A 12 11.96 8.77 -38.87
N LEU A 13 12.73 8.22 -37.93
CA LEU A 13 12.26 7.16 -37.03
C LEU A 13 11.24 7.67 -36.00
N VAL A 14 11.43 8.89 -35.49
CA VAL A 14 10.50 9.52 -34.52
C VAL A 14 9.15 9.84 -35.17
N ALA A 15 9.15 10.29 -36.43
CA ALA A 15 7.91 10.54 -37.18
C ALA A 15 7.12 9.25 -37.46
N SER A 16 7.80 8.13 -37.71
CA SER A 16 7.16 6.84 -37.99
C SER A 16 6.46 6.24 -36.75
N VAL A 17 7.10 6.33 -35.58
CA VAL A 17 6.51 5.83 -34.32
C VAL A 17 5.32 6.68 -33.87
N GLY A 18 5.34 8.00 -34.12
CA GLY A 18 4.22 8.89 -33.84
C GLY A 18 2.93 8.48 -34.57
N ASN A 19 3.04 8.11 -35.85
CA ASN A 19 1.88 7.76 -36.67
C ASN A 19 1.26 6.39 -36.33
N MET A 20 2.02 5.45 -35.75
CA MET A 20 1.44 4.19 -35.28
C MET A 20 0.60 4.36 -34.00
N THR A 21 0.97 5.30 -33.13
CA THR A 21 0.26 5.49 -31.84
C THR A 21 -1.09 6.19 -32.00
N THR A 22 -1.22 7.12 -32.95
CA THR A 22 -2.48 7.83 -33.24
C THR A 22 -3.50 6.93 -33.95
N SER A 23 -3.06 5.93 -34.71
CA SER A 23 -3.96 4.95 -35.33
C SER A 23 -4.62 4.01 -34.30
N ALA A 24 -3.90 3.65 -33.24
CA ALA A 24 -4.42 2.78 -32.19
C ALA A 24 -5.44 3.47 -31.28
N THR A 25 -5.24 4.75 -30.95
CA THR A 25 -6.18 5.51 -30.11
C THR A 25 -7.50 5.78 -30.82
N ASN A 26 -7.46 6.06 -32.13
CA ASN A 26 -8.68 6.27 -32.93
C ASN A 26 -9.53 5.00 -33.05
N LYS A 27 -8.91 3.82 -33.17
CA LYS A 27 -9.65 2.54 -33.18
C LYS A 27 -10.32 2.24 -31.84
N LEU A 28 -9.69 2.58 -30.72
CA LEU A 28 -10.27 2.42 -29.38
C LEU A 28 -11.47 3.36 -29.13
N GLN A 29 -11.42 4.58 -29.66
CA GLN A 29 -12.55 5.50 -29.58
C GLN A 29 -13.73 5.05 -30.45
N ASP A 30 -13.49 4.46 -31.62
CA ASP A 30 -14.54 3.92 -32.48
C ASP A 30 -15.26 2.71 -31.85
N VAL A 31 -14.51 1.80 -31.21
CA VAL A 31 -15.10 0.68 -30.45
C VAL A 31 -15.95 1.17 -29.29
N SER A 32 -15.48 2.19 -28.55
CA SER A 32 -16.24 2.75 -27.42
C SER A 32 -17.56 3.40 -27.87
N ARG A 33 -17.56 4.08 -29.03
CA ARG A 33 -18.79 4.63 -29.62
C ARG A 33 -19.75 3.55 -30.09
N LYS A 34 -19.25 2.48 -30.72
CA LYS A 34 -20.09 1.34 -31.16
C LYS A 34 -20.73 0.63 -29.97
N VAL A 35 -20.01 0.44 -28.87
CA VAL A 35 -20.56 -0.15 -27.64
C VAL A 35 -21.62 0.75 -27.00
N ALA A 36 -21.40 2.07 -26.99
CA ALA A 36 -22.40 3.02 -26.48
C ALA A 36 -23.67 3.06 -27.35
N LEU A 37 -23.53 2.98 -28.67
CA LEU A 37 -24.67 2.92 -29.60
C LEU A 37 -25.48 1.63 -29.48
N ALA A 38 -24.81 0.49 -29.27
CA ALA A 38 -25.49 -0.80 -29.07
C ALA A 38 -26.38 -0.78 -27.81
N ARG A 39 -25.89 -0.20 -26.71
CA ARG A 39 -26.69 -0.05 -25.47
C ARG A 39 -27.92 0.83 -25.65
N LEU A 40 -27.82 1.86 -26.48
CA LEU A 40 -28.92 2.79 -26.73
C LEU A 40 -30.00 2.20 -27.66
N LEU A 41 -29.66 1.16 -28.42
CA LEU A 41 -30.60 0.40 -29.26
C LEU A 41 -31.34 -0.67 -28.45
N ASP A 42 -30.69 -1.30 -27.47
CA ASP A 42 -31.35 -2.27 -26.58
C ASP A 42 -32.44 -1.61 -25.71
N ASP A 43 -32.20 -0.39 -25.20
CA ASP A 43 -33.19 0.35 -24.40
C ASP A 43 -34.42 0.81 -25.20
N LYS A 44 -34.34 0.90 -26.53
CA LYS A 44 -35.50 1.25 -27.37
C LYS A 44 -36.41 0.06 -27.67
N SER A 45 -35.98 -1.17 -27.41
CA SER A 45 -36.78 -2.37 -27.65
C SER A 45 -37.70 -2.75 -26.48
N SER A 46 -37.53 -2.14 -25.30
CA SER A 46 -38.23 -2.53 -24.05
C SER A 46 -39.38 -1.60 -23.62
N THR A 47 -39.63 -0.48 -24.29
CA THR A 47 -40.75 0.43 -23.97
C THR A 47 -41.84 0.43 -25.04
N SER A 48 -42.69 -0.60 -25.03
CA SER A 48 -44.00 -0.53 -25.70
C SER A 48 -45.04 -1.45 -25.05
N THR A 49 -45.46 -1.18 -23.81
CA THR A 49 -46.82 -1.51 -23.33
C THR A 49 -47.04 -1.01 -21.91
N SER A 50 -47.81 0.07 -21.75
CA SER A 50 -48.89 0.21 -20.75
C SER A 50 -49.29 1.69 -20.62
N THR A 51 -50.31 2.08 -21.37
CA THR A 51 -51.09 3.30 -21.17
C THR A 51 -52.23 3.01 -20.20
N SER A 52 -52.26 3.68 -19.04
CA SER A 52 -53.45 3.86 -18.19
C SER A 52 -53.22 5.10 -17.30
N THR A 53 -53.67 6.30 -17.68
CA THR A 53 -54.93 6.94 -17.26
C THR A 53 -55.24 6.88 -15.76
N SER A 54 -54.95 7.96 -15.03
CA SER A 54 -55.83 8.63 -14.05
C SER A 54 -55.02 9.72 -13.31
N SER A 55 -55.36 11.01 -13.48
CA SER A 55 -56.33 11.80 -12.68
C SER A 55 -55.77 12.32 -11.35
N ASP A 56 -55.68 13.65 -11.28
CA ASP A 56 -56.07 14.50 -10.14
C ASP A 56 -55.55 14.19 -8.72
N LYS A 57 -54.71 15.06 -8.15
CA LYS A 57 -55.14 16.12 -7.21
C LYS A 57 -53.96 16.88 -6.59
N ALA A 58 -54.10 18.20 -6.58
CA ALA A 58 -53.33 19.14 -5.77
C ALA A 58 -53.85 19.21 -4.32
N VAL A 59 -52.96 19.27 -3.33
CA VAL A 59 -53.09 19.84 -1.95
C VAL A 59 -51.65 19.94 -1.41
N ASP A 60 -51.00 21.10 -1.34
CA ASP A 60 -51.02 22.12 -0.27
C ASP A 60 -50.53 21.62 1.12
N GLY A 61 -49.46 22.26 1.61
CA GLY A 61 -49.42 22.75 2.99
C GLY A 61 -48.82 21.88 4.10
N LYS A 62 -47.86 22.51 4.78
CA LYS A 62 -47.51 22.45 6.22
C LYS A 62 -46.51 21.40 6.71
N GLU A 63 -45.33 21.93 7.01
CA GLU A 63 -44.76 22.02 8.37
C GLU A 63 -45.34 21.06 9.42
N ASN A 64 -44.47 20.22 10.00
CA ASN A 64 -44.43 20.08 11.45
C ASN A 64 -43.10 19.47 11.93
N SER A 65 -42.51 20.21 12.85
CA SER A 65 -41.54 19.79 13.85
C SER A 65 -42.16 18.78 14.82
N SER A 66 -41.40 17.75 15.21
CA SER A 66 -41.47 17.08 16.51
C SER A 66 -40.34 16.05 16.53
N VAL A 67 -39.25 16.27 17.25
CA VAL A 67 -39.03 15.71 18.60
C VAL A 67 -39.59 14.30 18.72
N ASN A 68 -38.72 13.29 18.78
CA ASN A 68 -38.95 12.19 19.68
C ASN A 68 -37.67 11.51 20.18
N SER A 69 -37.68 11.43 21.50
CA SER A 69 -36.78 10.83 22.45
C SER A 69 -37.13 9.34 22.61
N THR A 70 -36.12 8.55 22.99
CA THR A 70 -36.20 7.34 23.86
C THR A 70 -37.14 6.18 23.51
N ALA A 71 -36.56 5.00 23.29
CA ALA A 71 -36.90 3.70 23.93
C ALA A 71 -36.13 2.59 23.18
N SER A 72 -35.11 1.96 23.78
CA SER A 72 -35.23 0.77 24.63
C SER A 72 -36.39 -0.16 24.24
N ARG A 73 -36.08 -1.21 23.49
CA ARG A 73 -36.84 -2.46 23.52
C ARG A 73 -35.93 -3.64 23.16
N ASP A 74 -35.67 -4.45 24.18
CA ASP A 74 -35.51 -5.89 24.06
C ASP A 74 -36.46 -6.45 23.00
N LEU A 75 -35.96 -7.37 22.16
CA LEU A 75 -36.76 -8.54 21.80
C LEU A 75 -35.87 -9.68 21.32
N ALA A 76 -35.91 -10.72 22.13
CA ALA A 76 -35.64 -12.12 21.87
C ALA A 76 -35.70 -12.59 20.40
N GLY A 77 -34.74 -13.47 20.08
CA GLY A 77 -35.05 -14.77 19.49
C GLY A 77 -35.73 -14.78 18.13
N ARG A 78 -34.92 -14.83 17.06
CA ARG A 78 -35.39 -15.37 15.78
C ARG A 78 -34.38 -16.37 15.22
N LYS A 79 -34.59 -17.61 15.65
CA LYS A 79 -34.08 -18.84 15.04
C LYS A 79 -34.67 -18.93 13.63
N VAL A 80 -33.87 -18.61 12.61
CA VAL A 80 -34.26 -18.88 11.21
C VAL A 80 -33.61 -20.19 10.81
N LEU A 81 -34.40 -21.25 10.86
CA LEU A 81 -34.18 -22.44 10.07
C LEU A 81 -34.28 -22.04 8.59
N SER A 82 -33.20 -22.20 7.84
CA SER A 82 -33.29 -22.35 6.39
C SER A 82 -32.74 -23.72 6.03
N GLU A 83 -33.61 -24.71 6.18
CA GLU A 83 -33.61 -25.90 5.34
C GLU A 83 -33.88 -25.44 3.90
N SER A 84 -32.97 -25.75 2.98
CA SER A 84 -33.26 -25.70 1.56
C SER A 84 -32.50 -26.82 0.86
N GLY A 85 -33.18 -27.96 0.82
CA GLY A 85 -33.42 -28.73 -0.40
C GLY A 85 -32.20 -29.11 -1.24
N ASN A 86 -31.50 -30.15 -0.80
CA ASN A 86 -30.63 -30.93 -1.68
C ASN A 86 -31.50 -31.85 -2.57
N SER A 87 -32.08 -31.31 -3.65
CA SER A 87 -32.82 -32.10 -4.64
C SER A 87 -31.85 -32.88 -5.53
N ASN A 88 -31.54 -34.10 -5.10
CA ASN A 88 -30.84 -35.11 -5.90
C ASN A 88 -31.85 -35.78 -6.84
N ASN A 89 -32.07 -35.19 -8.01
CA ASN A 89 -32.98 -35.74 -9.01
C ASN A 89 -32.23 -36.73 -9.91
N ASN A 90 -32.21 -38.00 -9.49
CA ASN A 90 -31.55 -39.09 -10.20
C ASN A 90 -32.59 -39.80 -11.09
N ASN A 91 -32.79 -39.29 -12.30
CA ASN A 91 -33.72 -39.87 -13.27
C ASN A 91 -32.94 -40.59 -14.38
N ASN A 92 -32.58 -41.84 -14.12
CA ASN A 92 -32.11 -42.79 -15.14
C ASN A 92 -33.31 -43.26 -15.94
N ASN A 93 -33.51 -42.74 -17.15
CA ASN A 93 -34.41 -43.38 -18.11
C ASN A 93 -33.66 -43.80 -19.36
N THR A 94 -33.73 -45.09 -19.62
CA THR A 94 -33.07 -45.85 -20.66
C THR A 94 -33.79 -45.63 -21.99
N ALA A 95 -33.21 -44.83 -22.87
CA ALA A 95 -33.61 -44.76 -24.27
C ALA A 95 -32.39 -45.04 -25.16
N ARG A 96 -32.28 -46.29 -25.60
CA ARG A 96 -31.40 -46.73 -26.69
C ARG A 96 -31.91 -46.09 -27.98
N GLY A 97 -31.36 -44.93 -28.33
CA GLY A 97 -31.50 -44.30 -29.64
C GLY A 97 -30.11 -44.02 -30.20
N ALA A 98 -29.76 -44.71 -31.28
CA ALA A 98 -28.51 -44.49 -32.00
C ALA A 98 -28.49 -43.08 -32.60
N GLY A 99 -27.73 -42.19 -31.98
CA GLY A 99 -27.37 -40.89 -32.52
C GLY A 99 -25.90 -40.65 -32.19
N HIS A 100 -25.07 -40.47 -33.21
CA HIS A 100 -23.73 -39.90 -33.06
C HIS A 100 -23.88 -38.48 -32.50
N THR A 101 -23.94 -38.33 -31.18
CA THR A 101 -23.84 -37.03 -30.53
C THR A 101 -22.36 -36.65 -30.47
N ASN A 102 -22.02 -35.57 -31.15
CA ASN A 102 -20.69 -34.96 -31.16
C ASN A 102 -20.22 -34.72 -29.72
N HIS A 103 -19.25 -35.51 -29.27
CA HIS A 103 -18.73 -35.47 -27.91
C HIS A 103 -18.22 -34.07 -27.50
N GLY A 104 -17.82 -33.25 -28.48
CA GLY A 104 -17.37 -31.88 -28.28
C GLY A 104 -18.44 -30.90 -27.79
N ASP A 105 -19.73 -31.12 -28.09
CA ASP A 105 -20.79 -30.19 -27.67
C ASP A 105 -21.07 -30.28 -26.16
N LEU A 106 -20.89 -31.46 -25.57
CA LEU A 106 -21.06 -31.68 -24.12
C LEU A 106 -19.91 -31.10 -23.29
N GLU A 107 -18.68 -31.07 -23.82
CA GLU A 107 -17.56 -30.42 -23.14
C GLU A 107 -17.71 -28.89 -23.17
N ALA A 108 -18.12 -28.32 -24.30
CA ALA A 108 -18.37 -26.89 -24.41
C ALA A 108 -19.42 -26.38 -23.40
N LEU A 109 -20.47 -27.16 -23.14
CA LEU A 109 -21.50 -26.82 -22.14
C LEU A 109 -20.97 -26.87 -20.70
N ARG A 110 -20.03 -27.78 -20.40
CA ARG A 110 -19.38 -27.83 -19.08
C ARG A 110 -18.48 -26.62 -18.87
N ASP A 111 -17.72 -26.23 -19.90
CA ASP A 111 -16.85 -25.05 -19.84
C ASP A 111 -17.65 -23.76 -19.68
N LEU A 112 -18.78 -23.62 -20.37
CA LEU A 112 -19.69 -22.49 -20.19
C LEU A 112 -20.24 -22.40 -18.77
N ARG A 113 -20.59 -23.53 -18.15
CA ARG A 113 -21.06 -23.57 -16.76
C ARG A 113 -19.96 -23.19 -15.77
N ASN A 114 -18.73 -23.66 -16.01
CA ASN A 114 -17.57 -23.31 -15.20
C ASN A 114 -17.25 -21.80 -15.32
N LEU A 115 -17.29 -21.24 -16.53
CA LEU A 115 -17.09 -19.82 -16.78
C LEU A 115 -18.16 -18.97 -16.08
N SER A 116 -19.43 -19.36 -16.17
CA SER A 116 -20.52 -18.67 -15.46
C SER A 116 -20.28 -18.66 -13.95
N SER A 117 -19.84 -19.78 -13.36
CA SER A 117 -19.51 -19.84 -11.93
C SER A 117 -18.35 -18.90 -11.56
N ILE A 118 -17.31 -18.83 -12.39
CA ILE A 118 -16.16 -17.94 -12.17
C ILE A 118 -16.60 -16.48 -12.26
N VAL A 119 -17.42 -16.11 -13.26
CA VAL A 119 -17.94 -14.74 -13.40
C VAL A 119 -18.75 -14.35 -12.17
N SER A 120 -19.66 -15.21 -11.70
CA SER A 120 -20.44 -14.93 -10.48
C SER A 120 -19.60 -14.83 -9.20
N GLU A 121 -18.43 -15.49 -9.13
CA GLU A 121 -17.49 -15.31 -8.03
C GLU A 121 -16.74 -13.97 -8.12
N VAL A 122 -16.30 -13.60 -9.33
CA VAL A 122 -15.64 -12.31 -9.59
C VAL A 122 -16.58 -11.14 -9.27
N GLU A 123 -17.84 -11.23 -9.68
CA GLU A 123 -18.87 -10.23 -9.39
C GLU A 123 -19.11 -10.08 -7.89
N ARG A 124 -19.21 -11.19 -7.15
CA ARG A 124 -19.32 -11.17 -5.67
C ARG A 124 -18.11 -10.52 -5.02
N ARG A 125 -16.89 -10.84 -5.47
CA ARG A 125 -15.67 -10.19 -4.95
C ARG A 125 -15.62 -8.71 -5.28
N ALA A 126 -16.04 -8.31 -6.48
CA ALA A 126 -16.11 -6.91 -6.87
C ALA A 126 -17.13 -6.12 -6.02
N ALA A 127 -18.29 -6.72 -5.72
CA ALA A 127 -19.28 -6.13 -4.84
C ALA A 127 -18.73 -5.95 -3.41
N ALA A 128 -18.10 -6.98 -2.84
CA ALA A 128 -17.49 -6.92 -1.51
C ALA A 128 -16.38 -5.85 -1.41
N LEU A 129 -15.56 -5.69 -2.47
CA LEU A 129 -14.53 -4.65 -2.51
C LEU A 129 -15.12 -3.24 -2.55
N ARG A 130 -16.22 -3.02 -3.28
CA ARG A 130 -16.92 -1.72 -3.31
C ARG A 130 -17.47 -1.37 -1.93
N GLU A 131 -18.12 -2.32 -1.26
CA GLU A 131 -18.64 -2.13 0.09
C GLU A 131 -17.53 -1.80 1.10
N ALA A 132 -16.38 -2.49 1.02
CA ALA A 132 -15.22 -2.21 1.86
C ALA A 132 -14.64 -0.81 1.63
N ILE A 133 -14.59 -0.33 0.37
CA ILE A 133 -14.14 1.03 0.04
C ILE A 133 -15.09 2.07 0.65
N ASP A 134 -16.40 1.86 0.56
CA ASP A 134 -17.39 2.80 1.12
C ASP A 134 -17.38 2.81 2.66
N ALA A 135 -17.13 1.66 3.29
CA ALA A 135 -16.91 1.59 4.73
C ALA A 135 -15.66 2.40 5.15
N HIS A 136 -14.53 2.23 4.45
CA HIS A 136 -13.32 3.01 4.73
C HIS A 136 -13.49 4.52 4.50
N ARG A 137 -14.30 4.93 3.51
CA ARG A 137 -14.63 6.35 3.30
C ARG A 137 -15.39 6.92 4.49
N ARG A 138 -16.43 6.22 4.96
CA ARG A 138 -17.20 6.61 6.16
C ARG A 138 -16.33 6.73 7.40
N ASP A 139 -15.42 5.78 7.63
CA ASP A 139 -14.49 5.84 8.76
C ASP A 139 -13.54 7.04 8.66
N ASN A 140 -13.02 7.33 7.47
CA ASN A 140 -12.15 8.50 7.27
C ASN A 140 -12.89 9.83 7.44
N GLU A 141 -14.15 9.92 6.99
CA GLU A 141 -15.01 11.08 7.22
C GLU A 141 -15.27 11.29 8.71
N ALA A 142 -15.54 10.22 9.47
CA ALA A 142 -15.70 10.29 10.92
C ALA A 142 -14.41 10.78 11.62
N ARG A 143 -13.24 10.32 11.19
CA ARG A 143 -11.95 10.78 11.73
C ARG A 143 -11.67 12.25 11.42
N ARG A 144 -12.03 12.73 10.22
CA ARG A 144 -11.93 14.15 9.85
C ARG A 144 -12.85 15.01 10.70
N ALA A 145 -14.11 14.59 10.87
CA ALA A 145 -15.07 15.30 11.72
C ALA A 145 -14.57 15.42 13.19
N MET A 146 -13.96 14.36 13.74
CA MET A 146 -13.36 14.43 15.08
C MET A 146 -12.17 15.40 15.16
N SER A 147 -11.31 15.42 14.14
CA SER A 147 -10.18 16.36 14.07
C SER A 147 -10.67 17.81 14.00
N ASP A 148 -11.68 18.08 13.17
CA ASP A 148 -12.25 19.42 13.03
C ASP A 148 -12.97 19.88 14.30
N ALA A 149 -13.67 18.97 15.00
CA ALA A 149 -14.25 19.26 16.31
C ALA A 149 -13.17 19.61 17.35
N THR A 150 -12.05 18.89 17.35
CA THR A 150 -10.90 19.19 18.23
C THR A 150 -10.31 20.56 17.92
N ARG A 151 -10.15 20.90 16.63
CA ARG A 151 -9.70 22.23 16.21
C ARG A 151 -10.64 23.33 16.66
N GLN A 152 -11.96 23.15 16.50
CA GLN A 152 -12.95 24.11 16.98
C GLN A 152 -12.88 24.30 18.50
N GLN A 153 -12.73 23.22 19.28
CA GLN A 153 -12.54 23.32 20.73
C GLN A 153 -11.26 24.11 21.09
N THR A 154 -10.14 23.82 20.42
CA THR A 154 -8.89 24.57 20.65
C THR A 154 -9.02 26.05 20.29
N ALA A 155 -9.71 26.37 19.19
CA ALA A 155 -9.96 27.76 18.78
C ALA A 155 -10.88 28.49 19.76
N GLN A 156 -11.92 27.82 20.29
CA GLN A 156 -12.78 28.37 21.33
C GLN A 156 -12.01 28.64 22.61
N LEU A 157 -11.17 27.70 23.07
CA LEU A 157 -10.31 27.91 24.24
C LEU A 157 -9.35 29.08 24.02
N ALA A 158 -8.70 29.16 22.86
CA ALA A 158 -7.84 30.30 22.52
C ALA A 158 -8.60 31.64 22.54
N ALA A 159 -9.81 31.69 21.98
CA ALA A 159 -10.66 32.87 22.00
C ALA A 159 -11.05 33.26 23.44
N THR A 160 -11.44 32.30 24.28
CA THR A 160 -11.75 32.56 25.69
C THR A 160 -10.54 33.09 26.46
N LEU A 161 -9.36 32.51 26.25
CA LEU A 161 -8.12 32.97 26.87
C LEU A 161 -7.76 34.40 26.44
N SER A 162 -8.02 34.77 25.18
CA SER A 162 -7.80 36.14 24.70
C SER A 162 -8.82 37.16 25.23
N ALA A 163 -10.00 36.70 25.65
CA ALA A 163 -11.05 37.54 26.22
C ALA A 163 -10.96 37.68 27.75
N LEU A 164 -10.01 36.98 28.41
CA LEU A 164 -9.80 37.13 29.85
C LEU A 164 -9.27 38.55 30.15
N PRO A 165 -9.80 39.24 31.17
CA PRO A 165 -9.34 40.58 31.52
C PRO A 165 -7.87 40.61 31.96
N GLU A 166 -7.11 41.61 31.50
CA GLU A 166 -5.66 41.80 31.79
C GLU A 166 -5.31 41.96 33.28
N HIS A 167 -6.29 42.18 34.15
CA HIS A 167 -6.09 42.41 35.58
C HIS A 167 -6.16 41.14 36.44
N LEU A 168 -6.18 39.94 35.84
CA LEU A 168 -5.82 38.75 36.61
C LEU A 168 -4.35 38.90 37.06
N PRO A 169 -4.04 38.77 38.36
CA PRO A 169 -2.68 38.88 38.83
C PRO A 169 -1.82 37.90 38.04
N HIS A 170 -0.89 38.42 37.24
CA HIS A 170 0.14 37.63 36.60
C HIS A 170 0.90 36.91 37.71
N ALA A 171 0.59 35.63 37.93
CA ALA A 171 1.49 34.69 38.57
C ALA A 171 2.70 34.51 37.62
N ALA A 172 3.48 35.57 37.48
CA ALA A 172 4.70 35.62 36.73
C ALA A 172 5.78 34.89 37.54
N GLU A 173 6.62 34.19 36.79
CA GLU A 173 7.87 33.55 37.21
C GLU A 173 7.72 32.31 38.09
N GLU A 174 7.71 31.14 37.46
CA GLU A 174 8.63 30.01 37.76
C GLU A 174 8.17 28.70 37.11
N VAL A 175 8.08 28.59 35.78
CA VAL A 175 8.26 27.27 35.12
C VAL A 175 8.82 27.40 33.69
N PRO A 176 10.11 27.71 33.50
CA PRO A 176 10.74 27.69 32.17
C PRO A 176 10.74 26.29 31.52
N ALA A 177 10.60 25.21 32.30
CA ALA A 177 10.67 23.83 31.81
C ALA A 177 9.41 23.32 31.06
N ALA A 178 8.23 23.89 31.29
CA ALA A 178 7.00 23.39 30.68
C ALA A 178 6.71 23.98 29.28
N ARG A 179 7.26 25.17 28.97
CA ARG A 179 7.06 25.83 27.68
C ARG A 179 7.84 25.16 26.53
N GLU A 180 9.01 24.55 26.80
CA GLU A 180 9.76 23.82 25.77
C GLU A 180 9.04 22.54 25.30
N ALA A 181 8.31 21.85 26.19
CA ALA A 181 7.58 20.63 25.83
C ALA A 181 6.36 20.90 24.94
N ALA A 182 5.66 22.03 25.13
CA ALA A 182 4.48 22.39 24.33
C ALA A 182 4.81 22.85 22.91
N VAL A 183 5.96 23.52 22.72
CA VAL A 183 6.44 23.96 21.39
C VAL A 183 6.84 22.77 20.52
N MET A 184 7.36 21.69 21.12
CA MET A 184 7.67 20.45 20.37
C MET A 184 6.43 19.64 19.95
N ALA A 185 5.31 19.76 20.66
CA ALA A 185 4.08 19.01 20.31
C ALA A 185 3.32 19.62 19.13
N ASN A 186 3.30 20.96 19.00
CA ASN A 186 2.59 21.63 17.90
C ASN A 186 3.36 21.59 16.57
N ALA A 187 4.69 21.50 16.59
CA ALA A 187 5.50 21.37 15.37
C ALA A 187 5.27 20.04 14.62
N ALA A 188 4.67 19.02 15.26
CA ALA A 188 4.43 17.72 14.65
C ALA A 188 3.07 17.59 13.92
N ALA A 189 2.18 18.59 14.03
CA ALA A 189 0.81 18.52 13.49
C ALA A 189 0.61 19.30 12.16
N ASP A 190 1.53 20.19 11.78
CA ASP A 190 1.42 21.03 10.58
C ASP A 190 2.24 20.52 9.37
N ASP A 191 3.04 19.47 9.52
CA ASP A 191 3.91 18.95 8.45
C ASP A 191 3.18 18.11 7.38
N ASP A 192 1.91 17.74 7.56
CA ASP A 192 1.12 17.01 6.55
C ASP A 192 0.47 17.92 5.49
N ALA A 193 0.52 19.25 5.64
CA ALA A 193 -0.08 20.21 4.69
C ALA A 193 0.91 21.03 3.84
N ALA A 194 2.19 21.10 4.22
CA ALA A 194 3.16 22.04 3.63
C ALA A 194 4.18 21.43 2.63
N ALA A 195 4.07 20.16 2.25
CA ALA A 195 5.01 19.51 1.33
C ALA A 195 4.83 19.87 -0.18
N ALA A 196 4.11 20.94 -0.50
CA ALA A 196 3.82 21.34 -1.89
C ALA A 196 4.53 22.62 -2.37
N ALA A 197 5.30 23.34 -1.53
CA ALA A 197 5.99 24.54 -1.99
C ALA A 197 7.35 24.77 -1.29
N ALA A 198 8.37 25.04 -2.12
CA ALA A 198 9.71 25.58 -1.79
C ALA A 198 10.85 24.57 -1.49
N VAL A 199 11.74 24.37 -2.49
CA VAL A 199 13.20 24.30 -2.27
C VAL A 199 13.91 24.96 -3.47
N SER A 200 14.43 26.17 -3.27
CA SER A 200 15.51 26.77 -4.06
C SER A 200 16.39 27.58 -3.11
N THR A 201 17.59 27.05 -2.83
CA THR A 201 18.88 27.75 -2.71
C THR A 201 19.85 26.89 -1.88
N VAL A 202 21.00 26.57 -2.48
CA VAL A 202 22.14 25.87 -1.87
C VAL A 202 23.34 26.82 -1.95
N PRO A 203 24.08 27.07 -0.86
CA PRO A 203 25.43 27.61 -0.94
C PRO A 203 26.49 26.48 -0.97
N PRO A 204 27.66 26.69 -1.63
CA PRO A 204 28.70 25.66 -1.74
C PRO A 204 29.92 25.94 -0.85
N ALA A 205 30.62 24.87 -0.42
CA ALA A 205 32.09 24.74 -0.29
C ALA A 205 32.46 23.48 0.53
N PRO A 206 33.75 23.07 0.65
CA PRO A 206 34.66 22.67 -0.42
C PRO A 206 35.34 21.30 -0.13
N SER A 207 36.13 20.87 -1.11
CA SER A 207 37.00 19.69 -1.11
C SER A 207 38.02 19.63 0.03
N GLY A 208 38.36 18.42 0.48
CA GLY A 208 39.58 18.15 1.24
C GLY A 208 39.81 16.65 1.40
N GLY A 209 40.86 16.13 0.74
CA GLY A 209 41.18 14.70 0.68
C GLY A 209 41.92 14.15 1.91
N GLY A 210 42.34 12.88 1.81
CA GLY A 210 43.34 12.33 2.73
C GLY A 210 43.24 10.83 2.95
N ASN A 211 43.90 10.05 2.09
CA ASN A 211 44.28 8.66 2.35
C ASN A 211 45.07 8.54 3.66
N ARG A 212 44.75 7.56 4.53
CA ARG A 212 45.78 6.79 5.28
C ARG A 212 45.38 5.33 5.48
N ARG A 213 46.24 4.49 4.89
CA ARG A 213 46.40 3.05 5.03
C ARG A 213 47.18 2.79 6.33
N ALA A 214 46.70 1.89 7.19
CA ALA A 214 47.49 1.33 8.28
C ALA A 214 47.18 -0.16 8.44
N LYS A 215 48.26 -0.87 8.80
CA LYS A 215 48.51 -2.31 8.71
C LYS A 215 47.91 -3.10 9.88
N ALA A 216 47.77 -4.38 9.61
CA ALA A 216 47.43 -5.48 10.51
C ALA A 216 48.19 -5.55 11.83
N LYS A 217 47.56 -6.17 12.85
CA LYS A 217 48.25 -7.08 13.77
C LYS A 217 47.28 -8.15 14.29
N ALA A 218 47.63 -9.39 13.98
CA ALA A 218 47.00 -10.61 14.50
C ALA A 218 47.49 -10.89 15.92
N ALA A 219 46.59 -11.36 16.79
CA ALA A 219 46.92 -12.16 17.97
C ALA A 219 45.64 -12.81 18.52
N GLU A 220 45.58 -14.13 18.43
CA GLU A 220 44.84 -15.08 19.27
C GLU A 220 45.67 -16.38 19.27
N PRO A 221 45.41 -17.39 20.11
CA PRO A 221 44.50 -17.46 21.27
C PRO A 221 45.13 -18.18 22.49
N ALA A 222 44.50 -18.07 23.68
CA ALA A 222 44.55 -19.13 24.70
C ALA A 222 43.48 -18.93 25.79
N GLY A 223 42.77 -20.01 26.12
CA GLY A 223 42.45 -20.32 27.52
C GLY A 223 40.99 -20.20 28.00
N GLY A 224 40.19 -21.23 27.71
CA GLY A 224 39.54 -22.07 28.73
C GLY A 224 38.62 -21.46 29.81
N GLY A 225 37.34 -21.88 29.75
CA GLY A 225 36.60 -22.39 30.91
C GLY A 225 35.56 -21.47 31.53
N ARG A 226 34.28 -21.83 31.34
CA ARG A 226 33.38 -22.37 32.37
C ARG A 226 31.92 -22.22 31.93
N ASP A 227 31.21 -23.33 32.03
CA ASP A 227 29.78 -23.48 31.85
C ASP A 227 29.03 -22.49 32.76
N ALA A 228 28.41 -21.50 32.13
CA ALA A 228 27.33 -20.73 32.72
C ALA A 228 26.25 -20.64 31.65
N GLU A 229 25.29 -21.56 31.69
CA GLU A 229 23.99 -21.34 31.07
C GLU A 229 23.40 -20.04 31.64
N PRO A 230 23.10 -19.02 30.82
CA PRO A 230 22.15 -18.02 31.23
C PRO A 230 20.76 -18.54 30.88
N ASN A 231 20.03 -18.89 31.94
CA ASN A 231 18.58 -19.00 31.97
C ASN A 231 17.95 -17.68 31.46
N VAL A 232 17.77 -17.55 30.14
CA VAL A 232 16.96 -16.48 29.53
C VAL A 232 15.51 -16.93 29.62
N ALA A 233 14.94 -16.62 30.78
CA ALA A 233 13.51 -16.65 31.01
C ALA A 233 12.77 -15.96 29.85
N THR A 234 11.66 -16.58 29.48
CA THR A 234 10.66 -16.24 28.47
C THR A 234 10.22 -14.77 28.46
N GLY A 235 11.06 -13.87 27.97
CA GLY A 235 10.64 -12.62 27.37
C GLY A 235 10.25 -12.92 25.93
N ARG A 236 8.97 -13.22 25.69
CA ARG A 236 8.44 -13.33 24.32
C ARG A 236 8.46 -11.92 23.76
N THR A 237 9.59 -11.48 23.22
CA THR A 237 9.71 -10.25 22.43
C THR A 237 8.65 -10.35 21.35
N VAL A 238 7.59 -9.54 21.51
CA VAL A 238 6.51 -9.44 20.54
C VAL A 238 7.18 -8.98 19.26
N MET A 239 7.39 -9.90 18.33
CA MET A 239 8.05 -9.57 17.08
C MET A 239 7.22 -8.48 16.42
N PRO A 240 7.83 -7.34 16.06
CA PRO A 240 7.10 -6.23 15.51
C PRO A 240 6.36 -6.69 14.25
N LYS A 241 5.07 -6.35 14.19
CA LYS A 241 4.23 -6.64 13.03
C LYS A 241 4.87 -5.98 11.82
N VAL A 242 5.13 -6.75 10.77
CA VAL A 242 5.67 -6.22 9.51
C VAL A 242 4.64 -5.25 8.93
N VAL A 243 4.97 -3.96 8.90
CA VAL A 243 4.15 -2.93 8.27
C VAL A 243 4.42 -2.97 6.77
N PRO A 244 3.38 -2.99 5.92
CA PRO A 244 3.58 -3.00 4.47
C PRO A 244 4.18 -1.67 3.99
N VAL A 245 5.20 -1.75 3.13
CA VAL A 245 5.77 -0.56 2.48
C VAL A 245 4.83 -0.03 1.41
N GLU A 246 4.55 1.27 1.46
CA GLU A 246 3.75 1.96 0.46
C GLU A 246 4.46 2.01 -0.89
N LEU A 247 3.71 1.71 -1.96
CA LEU A 247 4.20 1.81 -3.34
C LEU A 247 4.47 3.26 -3.72
N VAL A 248 5.39 3.46 -4.66
CA VAL A 248 5.79 4.77 -5.14
C VAL A 248 4.88 5.21 -6.29
N THR A 249 4.42 6.46 -6.23
CA THR A 249 3.63 7.11 -7.27
C THR A 249 4.50 7.79 -8.33
N VAL A 250 3.91 8.11 -9.50
CA VAL A 250 4.64 8.80 -10.58
C VAL A 250 5.10 10.19 -10.14
N GLY A 251 4.29 10.89 -9.34
CA GLY A 251 4.62 12.21 -8.79
C GLY A 251 5.84 12.16 -7.89
N GLU A 252 5.87 11.24 -6.92
CA GLU A 252 7.01 11.04 -6.02
C GLU A 252 8.29 10.70 -6.80
N LEU A 253 8.20 9.80 -7.78
CA LEU A 253 9.36 9.40 -8.58
C LEU A 253 9.89 10.54 -9.47
N ASN A 254 9.03 11.46 -9.91
CA ASN A 254 9.43 12.65 -10.66
C ASN A 254 10.01 13.75 -9.77
N GLY A 255 9.67 13.77 -8.48
CA GLY A 255 10.31 14.64 -7.49
C GLY A 255 11.77 14.26 -7.19
N VAL A 256 12.17 13.01 -7.44
CA VAL A 256 13.56 12.57 -7.24
C VAL A 256 14.45 13.12 -8.37
N PRO A 257 15.61 13.74 -8.05
CA PRO A 257 16.53 14.24 -9.07
C PRO A 257 16.92 13.17 -10.09
N ARG A 258 16.91 13.53 -11.38
CA ARG A 258 17.23 12.62 -12.49
C ARG A 258 18.61 11.99 -12.36
N SER A 259 19.57 12.69 -11.75
CA SER A 259 20.91 12.17 -11.45
C SER A 259 20.87 10.95 -10.51
N THR A 260 19.94 10.92 -9.55
CA THR A 260 19.81 9.82 -8.59
C THR A 260 18.96 8.69 -9.14
N ARG A 261 17.85 9.03 -9.81
CA ARG A 261 16.94 8.05 -10.41
C ARG A 261 17.57 7.34 -11.61
N GLY A 262 18.44 8.02 -12.36
CA GLY A 262 18.98 7.50 -13.61
C GLY A 262 17.87 7.22 -14.63
N ARG A 263 17.83 6.00 -15.16
CA ARG A 263 16.84 5.53 -16.15
C ARG A 263 15.75 4.63 -15.55
N LEU A 264 15.56 4.69 -14.23
CA LEU A 264 14.58 3.84 -13.54
C LEU A 264 13.15 4.21 -13.93
N THR A 265 12.35 3.19 -14.23
CA THR A 265 10.91 3.32 -14.43
C THR A 265 10.15 3.08 -13.12
N ILE A 266 8.92 3.58 -13.02
CA ILE A 266 8.07 3.36 -11.84
C ILE A 266 7.83 1.88 -11.56
N GLU A 267 7.67 1.08 -12.61
CA GLU A 267 7.50 -0.37 -12.49
C GLU A 267 8.71 -1.03 -11.84
N GLN A 268 9.93 -0.60 -12.20
CA GLN A 268 11.16 -1.13 -11.61
C GLN A 268 11.28 -0.77 -10.12
N VAL A 269 10.91 0.45 -9.75
CA VAL A 269 10.93 0.91 -8.36
C VAL A 269 9.88 0.15 -7.54
N ASN A 270 8.65 0.05 -8.02
CA ASN A 270 7.57 -0.66 -7.32
C ASN A 270 7.78 -2.16 -7.24
N ALA A 271 8.39 -2.77 -8.26
CA ALA A 271 8.85 -4.16 -8.20
C ALA A 271 9.91 -4.35 -7.11
N ALA A 272 10.88 -3.43 -6.99
CA ALA A 272 11.88 -3.48 -5.94
C ALA A 272 11.27 -3.34 -4.53
N VAL A 273 10.32 -2.42 -4.33
CA VAL A 273 9.59 -2.26 -3.05
C VAL A 273 8.87 -3.56 -2.69
N THR A 274 8.17 -4.16 -3.66
CA THR A 274 7.45 -5.44 -3.46
C THR A 274 8.41 -6.59 -3.11
N ASP A 275 9.57 -6.67 -3.78
CA ASP A 275 10.59 -7.68 -3.48
C ASP A 275 11.19 -7.50 -2.08
N ILE A 276 11.43 -6.25 -1.66
CA ILE A 276 11.92 -5.92 -0.31
C ILE A 276 10.89 -6.35 0.73
N GLN A 277 9.62 -5.99 0.54
CA GLN A 277 8.53 -6.38 1.43
C GLN A 277 8.47 -7.91 1.61
N LYS A 278 8.49 -8.65 0.50
CA LYS A 278 8.51 -10.13 0.52
C LYS A 278 9.75 -10.68 1.24
N ALA A 279 10.91 -10.06 1.09
CA ALA A 279 12.13 -10.49 1.75
C ALA A 279 12.07 -10.29 3.26
N ILE A 280 11.51 -9.17 3.71
CA ILE A 280 11.29 -8.86 5.12
C ILE A 280 10.26 -9.83 5.72
N GLU A 281 9.14 -10.08 5.04
CA GLU A 281 8.14 -11.05 5.48
C GLU A 281 8.74 -12.44 5.63
N ARG A 282 9.56 -12.88 4.67
CA ARG A 282 10.28 -14.16 4.75
C ARG A 282 11.25 -14.21 5.93
N ARG A 283 11.99 -13.12 6.17
CA ARG A 283 12.90 -13.00 7.32
C ARG A 283 12.13 -13.12 8.63
N HIS A 284 11.09 -12.33 8.83
CA HIS A 284 10.27 -12.36 10.05
C HIS A 284 9.55 -13.70 10.23
N ALA A 285 9.03 -14.28 9.16
CA ALA A 285 8.44 -15.62 9.19
C ALA A 285 9.46 -16.72 9.50
N PHE A 286 10.74 -16.49 9.21
CA PHE A 286 11.81 -17.39 9.61
C PHE A 286 12.18 -17.22 11.08
N LEU A 287 12.28 -15.99 11.56
CA LEU A 287 12.58 -15.69 12.97
C LEU A 287 11.47 -16.15 13.93
N SER A 288 10.21 -16.15 13.48
CA SER A 288 9.06 -16.59 14.29
C SER A 288 8.93 -18.12 14.40
N LYS A 289 9.65 -18.89 13.59
CA LYS A 289 9.59 -20.36 13.65
C LYS A 289 10.22 -20.87 14.95
N PRO A 290 9.58 -21.83 15.65
CA PRO A 290 10.17 -22.44 16.84
C PRO A 290 11.48 -23.17 16.51
N ARG A 291 12.56 -22.91 17.28
CA ARG A 291 13.89 -23.54 17.12
C ARG A 291 13.83 -25.08 17.14
N LYS A 292 12.85 -25.67 17.85
CA LYS A 292 12.61 -27.12 17.92
C LYS A 292 12.24 -27.74 16.57
N LYS A 293 11.62 -26.96 15.67
CA LYS A 293 11.19 -27.41 14.34
C LYS A 293 12.20 -27.08 13.23
N MET A 294 13.34 -26.50 13.58
CA MET A 294 14.38 -26.12 12.64
C MET A 294 15.44 -27.21 12.50
N SER A 295 15.91 -27.45 11.28
CA SER A 295 17.10 -28.26 11.02
C SER A 295 18.38 -27.54 11.45
N GLU A 296 19.50 -28.27 11.55
CA GLU A 296 20.80 -27.70 11.94
C GLU A 296 21.22 -26.52 11.05
N LYS A 297 21.05 -26.67 9.73
CA LYS A 297 21.30 -25.60 8.75
C LYS A 297 20.40 -24.38 8.98
N GLN A 298 19.15 -24.59 9.36
CA GLN A 298 18.21 -23.51 9.66
C GLN A 298 18.57 -22.80 10.97
N ARG A 299 19.09 -23.53 11.97
CA ARG A 299 19.59 -22.93 13.21
C ARG A 299 20.81 -22.05 12.98
N GLY A 300 21.78 -22.52 12.18
CA GLY A 300 22.93 -21.70 11.79
C GLY A 300 22.50 -20.41 11.07
N ARG A 301 21.53 -20.50 10.14
CA ARG A 301 20.97 -19.30 9.49
C ARG A 301 20.21 -18.40 10.46
N LEU A 302 19.52 -18.96 11.46
CA LEU A 302 18.83 -18.17 12.49
C LEU A 302 19.84 -17.36 13.32
N GLU A 303 20.94 -17.98 13.73
CA GLU A 303 22.01 -17.32 14.49
C GLU A 303 22.68 -16.22 13.67
N GLU A 304 22.94 -16.46 12.38
CA GLU A 304 23.41 -15.42 11.46
C GLU A 304 22.43 -14.24 11.38
N LEU A 305 21.13 -14.51 11.23
CA LEU A 305 20.10 -13.45 11.14
C LEU A 305 19.99 -12.66 12.44
N LEU A 306 20.09 -13.31 13.61
CA LEU A 306 20.09 -12.63 14.91
C LEU A 306 21.38 -11.81 15.10
N GLY A 307 22.53 -12.30 14.66
CA GLY A 307 23.81 -11.57 14.73
C GLY A 307 23.87 -10.33 13.83
N GLN A 308 22.99 -10.23 12.84
CA GLN A 308 22.86 -9.03 11.99
C GLN A 308 22.08 -7.90 12.67
N GLU A 309 21.33 -8.18 13.74
CA GLU A 309 20.54 -7.19 14.45
C GLU A 309 21.45 -6.28 15.27
N VAL A 310 21.27 -4.96 15.13
CA VAL A 310 22.03 -3.96 15.90
C VAL A 310 21.08 -3.03 16.65
N PRO A 311 21.49 -2.45 17.78
CA PRO A 311 20.64 -1.55 18.57
C PRO A 311 20.05 -0.38 17.75
N ALA A 312 20.78 0.09 16.72
CA ALA A 312 20.34 1.15 15.83
C ALA A 312 19.11 0.80 14.97
N HIS A 313 18.75 -0.48 14.83
CA HIS A 313 17.52 -0.88 14.16
C HIS A 313 16.28 -0.48 14.97
N GLY A 314 16.39 -0.49 16.32
CA GLY A 314 15.29 -0.16 17.22
C GLY A 314 14.09 -1.09 17.05
N GLY A 315 14.35 -2.38 16.80
CA GLY A 315 13.32 -3.39 16.55
C GLY A 315 12.57 -3.24 15.23
N ARG A 316 12.93 -2.31 14.34
CA ARG A 316 12.24 -2.19 13.04
C ARG A 316 12.63 -3.30 12.07
N PRO A 317 11.73 -3.70 11.15
CA PRO A 317 12.08 -4.64 10.10
C PRO A 317 13.23 -4.11 9.25
N PHE A 318 14.19 -4.97 8.96
CA PHE A 318 15.36 -4.61 8.16
C PHE A 318 15.80 -5.75 7.25
N ILE A 319 16.59 -5.38 6.25
CA ILE A 319 17.23 -6.31 5.32
C ILE A 319 18.73 -6.02 5.23
N ALA A 320 19.55 -7.06 5.23
CA ALA A 320 20.99 -6.94 5.05
C ALA A 320 21.32 -6.63 3.57
N GLU A 321 22.38 -5.85 3.32
CA GLU A 321 22.84 -5.56 1.95
C GLU A 321 23.05 -6.79 1.06
N PRO A 322 23.71 -7.89 1.49
CA PRO A 322 23.86 -9.08 0.64
C PRO A 322 22.51 -9.70 0.27
N ASP A 323 21.56 -9.75 1.21
CA ASP A 323 20.22 -10.27 0.95
C ASP A 323 19.43 -9.36 0.01
N LEU A 324 19.57 -8.03 0.15
CA LEU A 324 18.97 -7.04 -0.75
C LEU A 324 19.50 -7.18 -2.18
N ARG A 325 20.82 -7.36 -2.35
CA ARG A 325 21.44 -7.58 -3.66
C ARG A 325 21.05 -8.92 -4.31
N ALA A 326 20.66 -9.91 -3.50
CA ALA A 326 20.19 -11.20 -4.00
C ALA A 326 18.77 -11.16 -4.58
N LEU A 327 18.02 -10.07 -4.37
CA LEU A 327 16.65 -9.92 -4.87
C LEU A 327 16.58 -9.79 -6.40
N PRO A 328 15.51 -10.28 -7.04
CA PRO A 328 15.36 -10.25 -8.50
C PRO A 328 15.48 -8.84 -9.10
N SER A 329 14.88 -7.83 -8.45
CA SER A 329 14.94 -6.44 -8.91
C SER A 329 16.35 -5.84 -8.89
N PHE A 330 17.24 -6.33 -8.01
CA PHE A 330 18.60 -5.82 -7.82
C PHE A 330 19.65 -6.61 -8.62
N LYS A 331 19.29 -7.79 -9.14
CA LYS A 331 20.18 -8.64 -9.98
C LYS A 331 20.45 -8.10 -11.38
N LYS A 332 19.67 -7.13 -11.86
CA LYS A 332 19.77 -6.59 -13.24
C LYS A 332 21.07 -5.83 -13.52
N GLY A 333 21.81 -5.44 -12.48
CA GLY A 333 23.12 -4.80 -12.61
C GLY A 333 23.45 -3.91 -11.41
N GLU A 334 24.75 -3.72 -11.14
CA GLU A 334 25.21 -2.97 -9.96
C GLU A 334 24.81 -1.49 -9.99
N MET A 335 24.86 -0.86 -11.18
CA MET A 335 24.44 0.53 -11.34
C MET A 335 22.95 0.72 -11.07
N THR A 336 22.11 -0.18 -11.57
CA THR A 336 20.66 -0.18 -11.35
C THR A 336 20.34 -0.40 -9.88
N ALA A 337 21.04 -1.33 -9.22
CA ALA A 337 20.89 -1.57 -7.78
C ALA A 337 21.25 -0.31 -6.96
N LYS A 338 22.37 0.35 -7.27
CA LYS A 338 22.78 1.60 -6.61
C LYS A 338 21.74 2.70 -6.81
N ALA A 339 21.23 2.88 -8.03
CA ALA A 339 20.19 3.86 -8.33
C ALA A 339 18.87 3.55 -7.59
N LEU A 340 18.46 2.28 -7.50
CA LEU A 340 17.27 1.86 -6.77
C LEU A 340 17.39 2.18 -5.28
N ILE A 341 18.51 1.81 -4.65
CA ILE A 341 18.76 2.08 -3.23
C ILE A 341 18.75 3.60 -2.99
N ALA A 342 19.44 4.37 -3.83
CA ALA A 342 19.51 5.82 -3.67
C ALA A 342 18.13 6.49 -3.86
N THR A 343 17.36 6.04 -4.84
CA THR A 343 15.99 6.52 -5.08
C THR A 343 15.07 6.22 -3.89
N LEU A 344 15.06 4.97 -3.41
CA LEU A 344 14.24 4.57 -2.26
C LEU A 344 14.64 5.28 -0.95
N ARG A 345 15.92 5.61 -0.79
CA ARG A 345 16.41 6.43 0.33
C ARG A 345 15.91 7.88 0.24
N ASN A 346 15.94 8.49 -0.94
CA ASN A 346 15.41 9.84 -1.15
C ASN A 346 13.90 9.90 -0.87
N LEU A 347 13.18 8.84 -1.20
CA LEU A 347 11.74 8.68 -0.90
C LEU A 347 11.46 8.26 0.55
N LYS A 348 12.48 8.17 1.41
CA LYS A 348 12.37 7.75 2.81
C LYS A 348 11.72 6.38 3.02
N ARG A 349 11.74 5.50 2.00
CA ARG A 349 11.27 4.11 2.09
C ARG A 349 12.33 3.15 2.61
N LEU A 350 13.60 3.57 2.59
CA LEU A 350 14.73 2.84 3.17
C LEU A 350 15.63 3.78 3.95
N LYS A 351 16.04 3.34 5.13
CA LYS A 351 17.07 3.99 5.94
C LYS A 351 18.28 3.07 6.07
N GLY A 352 19.42 3.52 5.56
CA GLY A 352 20.67 2.79 5.71
C GLY A 352 21.21 2.86 7.14
N VAL A 353 21.52 1.71 7.73
CA VAL A 353 22.15 1.57 9.05
C VAL A 353 23.40 0.69 8.89
N ARG A 354 24.55 1.21 9.32
CA ARG A 354 25.81 0.45 9.31
C ARG A 354 26.05 -0.16 10.70
N GLY A 355 26.28 -1.47 10.75
CA GLY A 355 26.45 -2.19 12.00
C GLY A 355 26.93 -3.63 11.76
N ALA A 356 27.51 -4.28 12.76
CA ALA A 356 28.02 -5.66 12.66
C ALA A 356 28.93 -5.92 11.42
N GLY A 357 29.70 -4.90 11.01
CA GLY A 357 30.59 -5.00 9.84
C GLY A 357 29.91 -4.95 8.46
N MET A 358 28.58 -4.80 8.41
CA MET A 358 27.81 -4.77 7.15
C MET A 358 26.82 -3.59 7.08
N MET A 359 26.31 -3.34 5.88
CA MET A 359 25.23 -2.37 5.69
C MET A 359 23.88 -3.10 5.78
N THR A 360 22.95 -2.50 6.51
CA THR A 360 21.56 -2.95 6.62
C THR A 360 20.64 -1.81 6.22
N TYR A 361 19.45 -2.14 5.74
CA TYR A 361 18.43 -1.18 5.34
C TYR A 361 17.19 -1.45 6.16
N VAL A 362 16.84 -0.48 7.00
CA VAL A 362 15.62 -0.45 7.79
C VAL A 362 14.50 0.11 6.91
N VAL A 363 13.34 -0.54 6.98
CA VAL A 363 12.11 -0.14 6.29
C VAL A 363 11.22 0.66 7.22
#